data_AF-A0A0S8AAT8-F1
#
_entry.id   AF-A0A0S8AAT8-F1
#
_cell.length_a   1.000
_cell.length_b   1.000
_cell.length_c   1.000
_cell.angle_alpha   90.00
_cell.angle_beta   90.00
_cell.angle_gamma   90.00
#
_symmetry.space_group_name_H-M   'P 1'
#
loop_
_entity.id
_entity.type
_entity.pdbx_description
1 polymer ?
#
loop_
_entity_poly.entity_id
_entity_poly.type
_entity_poly.pdbx_seq_one_letter_code
_entity_poly.pdbx_strand_id
1 'polypeptide(L)'
;MSPKRDPVPRARSPLQWLGGILLLGVLAAGVVAAGVRLWQDIDIQRLTSSAALAEPHTVPAALLPNAPAVAQQAYEAALFYSPSSRSFFPDSQYYPDQLDQWERLIGETGGRVTRVSSAAEIEALSGNELLVAASAVCLRREEVTALRNHAERGGGLLVTWAAGARDSNCEWLGWHALRTLTGAAEIRELRQREALYFTVPAGTPLSLGFDPGTRVELRYESQLAAATDGPRTYWSDWALNATPADANDAVHAAATTGWTESGGRIVWFGFRLGHGARPEDNQRMSLLLSNGLRWAAQIPMAEITAWPGGSRSALMISQDVESQFGNAVALADLARRKSARVSFFVVSQMALDFPEVADSLKLAGEIGSQTSDHTILAGLAYNDLRPRLGRSWAEIRGWTGDSAYGLHPPEERFDENTLRAWREVGGTYLLAVNESRTASPEVFATPAGEIVLLPRILKDDYNVFVQEGALRSMRLTEAYLEGMAKARALGGLAVISTRSQVGGVPSRVRVVGEVIDSARATGGWWIASGRDISDWWLARRESGVQMRGTVGGGVEITVTAPMNSALAGAWLEIILPGLPQNWLPTANGQPIQYFESDWGIRIPIEQLLAGEEAAFVVLREASQTSGG
;
A
#
# COMPACT_ATOMS: atom_id res chain seq x y z
N MET A 1 70.14 37.21 3.80
CA MET A 1 69.72 36.04 3.01
C MET A 1 69.94 34.78 3.85
N SER A 2 68.86 34.20 4.37
CA SER A 2 68.91 32.93 5.14
C SER A 2 68.95 31.73 4.19
N PRO A 3 69.71 30.66 4.50
CA PRO A 3 69.69 29.44 3.71
C PRO A 3 68.45 28.59 4.04
N LYS A 4 67.75 28.15 2.99
CA LYS A 4 66.61 27.22 3.03
C LYS A 4 67.02 25.89 3.67
N ARG A 5 66.23 25.41 4.64
CA ARG A 5 66.28 24.04 5.15
C ARG A 5 65.53 23.11 4.19
N ASP A 6 66.17 22.00 3.85
CA ASP A 6 65.63 20.91 3.04
C ASP A 6 64.69 20.04 3.93
N PRO A 7 63.40 19.86 3.62
CA PRO A 7 62.43 19.25 4.55
C PRO A 7 62.35 17.72 4.48
N VAL A 8 63.24 17.05 3.73
CA VAL A 8 63.12 15.60 3.51
C VAL A 8 64.23 14.85 4.27
N PRO A 9 63.88 14.02 5.29
CA PRO A 9 64.86 13.18 5.95
C PRO A 9 65.35 12.11 4.97
N ARG A 10 66.63 12.19 4.58
CA ARG A 10 67.28 11.14 3.79
C ARG A 10 67.56 9.95 4.70
N ALA A 11 67.00 8.79 4.37
CA ALA A 11 67.31 7.52 5.05
C ALA A 11 68.82 7.25 4.94
N ARG A 12 69.49 6.96 6.07
CA ARG A 12 70.96 6.89 6.15
C ARG A 12 71.55 5.58 5.64
N SER A 13 70.74 4.55 5.38
CA SER A 13 71.17 3.36 4.65
C SER A 13 69.99 2.55 4.12
N PRO A 14 70.16 1.78 3.02
CA PRO A 14 69.15 0.86 2.50
C PRO A 14 68.64 -0.15 3.55
N LEU A 15 69.49 -0.51 4.51
CA LEU A 15 69.17 -1.40 5.62
C LEU A 15 68.14 -0.81 6.60
N GLN A 16 68.15 0.51 6.83
CA GLN A 16 67.15 1.16 7.68
C GLN A 16 65.78 1.21 7.02
N TRP A 17 65.72 1.33 5.69
CA TRP A 17 64.47 1.35 4.94
C TRP A 17 63.84 -0.05 4.90
N LEU A 18 64.64 -1.09 4.66
CA LEU A 18 64.20 -2.48 4.77
C LEU A 18 63.75 -2.83 6.19
N GLY A 19 64.46 -2.36 7.22
CA GLY A 19 64.07 -2.57 8.62
C GLY A 19 62.73 -1.92 8.96
N GLY A 20 62.45 -0.71 8.46
CA GLY A 20 61.16 -0.03 8.68
C GLY A 20 59.99 -0.73 8.02
N ILE A 21 60.16 -1.22 6.79
CA ILE A 21 59.12 -1.98 6.08
C ILE A 21 58.85 -3.32 6.76
N LEU A 22 59.90 -4.00 7.20
CA LEU A 22 59.75 -5.30 7.88
C LEU A 22 59.05 -5.13 9.24
N LEU A 23 59.36 -4.06 9.98
CA LEU A 23 58.67 -3.73 11.23
C LEU A 23 57.19 -3.42 11.01
N LEU A 24 56.85 -2.63 9.98
CA LEU A 24 55.46 -2.33 9.60
C LEU A 24 54.72 -3.60 9.19
N GLY A 25 55.36 -4.49 8.42
CA GLY A 25 54.79 -5.78 8.03
C GLY A 25 54.50 -6.69 9.23
N VAL A 26 55.41 -6.76 10.20
CA VAL A 26 55.23 -7.54 11.44
C VAL A 26 54.11 -6.95 12.31
N LEU A 27 54.03 -5.62 12.44
CA LEU A 27 52.95 -4.96 13.17
C LEU A 27 51.59 -5.17 12.51
N ALA A 28 51.51 -5.04 11.18
CA ALA A 28 50.29 -5.31 10.43
C ALA A 28 49.84 -6.78 10.56
N ALA A 29 50.78 -7.72 10.45
CA ALA A 29 50.50 -9.14 10.65
C ALA A 29 50.05 -9.43 12.10
N GLY A 30 50.62 -8.74 13.09
CA GLY A 30 50.21 -8.83 14.49
C GLY A 30 48.78 -8.32 14.72
N VAL A 31 48.39 -7.19 14.10
CA VAL A 31 47.02 -6.66 14.19
C VAL A 31 46.02 -7.58 13.51
N VAL A 32 46.35 -8.13 12.33
CA VAL A 32 45.50 -9.11 11.63
C VAL A 32 45.37 -10.40 12.45
N ALA A 33 46.47 -10.93 12.98
CA ALA A 33 46.44 -12.12 13.82
C ALA A 33 45.66 -11.92 15.13
N ALA A 34 45.78 -10.75 15.76
CA ALA A 34 45.00 -10.38 16.93
C ALA A 34 43.51 -10.23 16.60
N GLY A 35 43.17 -9.63 15.45
CA GLY A 35 41.79 -9.52 14.96
C GLY A 35 41.17 -10.88 14.66
N VAL A 36 41.91 -11.78 13.99
CA VAL A 36 41.47 -13.16 13.72
C VAL A 36 41.28 -13.94 15.00
N ARG A 37 42.21 -13.82 15.97
CA ARG A 37 42.11 -14.51 17.26
C ARG A 37 40.96 -13.96 18.10
N LEU A 38 40.75 -12.65 18.12
CA LEU A 38 39.60 -12.01 18.76
C LEU A 38 38.29 -12.49 18.11
N TRP A 39 38.26 -12.63 16.79
CA TRP A 39 37.08 -13.13 16.06
C TRP A 39 36.82 -14.62 16.31
N GLN A 40 37.86 -15.42 16.53
CA GLN A 40 37.76 -16.85 16.89
C GLN A 40 37.39 -17.08 18.36
N ASP A 41 37.82 -16.20 19.27
CA ASP A 41 37.50 -16.26 20.71
C ASP A 41 36.16 -15.60 21.06
N ILE A 42 35.60 -14.75 20.17
CA ILE A 42 34.19 -14.38 20.21
C ILE A 42 33.41 -15.62 19.78
N ASP A 43 32.94 -16.36 20.78
CA ASP A 43 32.00 -17.47 20.58
C ASP A 43 30.66 -16.88 20.08
N ILE A 44 30.58 -16.66 18.76
CA ILE A 44 29.37 -16.21 18.07
C ILE A 44 28.22 -17.18 18.40
N GLN A 45 28.51 -18.47 18.61
CA GLN A 45 27.52 -19.44 19.03
C GLN A 45 26.97 -19.16 20.43
N ARG A 46 27.75 -18.67 21.40
CA ARG A 46 27.26 -18.23 22.73
C ARG A 46 26.47 -16.91 22.69
N LEU A 47 26.80 -15.99 21.79
CA LEU A 47 25.99 -14.78 21.57
C LEU A 47 24.68 -15.10 20.84
N THR A 48 24.63 -16.17 20.05
CA THR A 48 23.38 -16.64 19.42
C THR A 48 22.59 -17.61 20.31
N SER A 49 23.23 -18.47 21.11
CA SER A 49 22.55 -19.60 21.78
C SER A 49 21.83 -19.29 23.09
N SER A 50 21.95 -18.07 23.64
CA SER A 50 21.12 -17.62 24.77
C SER A 50 19.89 -16.83 24.34
N ALA A 51 19.79 -16.46 23.05
CA ALA A 51 18.58 -15.92 22.40
C ALA A 51 17.92 -16.91 21.41
N ALA A 52 18.59 -17.99 21.01
CA ALA A 52 18.16 -18.91 19.94
C ALA A 52 17.23 -20.06 20.38
N LEU A 53 16.39 -19.85 21.39
CA LEU A 53 15.17 -20.64 21.59
C LEU A 53 13.95 -19.75 21.86
N ALA A 54 14.04 -18.45 21.57
CA ALA A 54 12.85 -17.63 21.46
C ALA A 54 12.08 -18.10 20.22
N GLU A 55 10.81 -18.47 20.41
CA GLU A 55 9.88 -18.76 19.32
C GLU A 55 10.01 -17.68 18.23
N PRO A 56 9.91 -18.04 16.93
CA PRO A 56 9.94 -17.04 15.87
C PRO A 56 8.95 -15.93 16.23
N HIS A 57 9.47 -14.71 16.39
CA HIS A 57 8.69 -13.53 16.73
C HIS A 57 7.73 -13.23 15.59
N THR A 58 6.56 -13.86 15.62
CA THR A 58 5.53 -13.67 14.62
C THR A 58 4.76 -12.40 14.96
N VAL A 59 4.87 -11.40 14.10
CA VAL A 59 3.87 -10.32 14.05
C VAL A 59 2.53 -10.98 13.66
N PRO A 60 1.44 -10.77 14.42
CA PRO A 60 0.13 -11.31 14.06
C PRO A 60 -0.31 -10.80 12.70
N ALA A 61 -1.23 -11.49 12.03
CA ALA A 61 -1.79 -10.98 10.78
C ALA A 61 -2.57 -9.68 11.04
N ALA A 62 -2.36 -8.67 10.19
CA ALA A 62 -3.19 -7.48 10.18
C ALA A 62 -4.64 -7.87 9.84
N LEU A 63 -5.60 -7.15 10.44
CA LEU A 63 -7.00 -7.26 10.08
C LEU A 63 -7.20 -6.81 8.64
N LEU A 64 -8.06 -7.54 7.92
CA LEU A 64 -8.45 -7.11 6.58
C LEU A 64 -9.24 -5.79 6.64
N PRO A 65 -9.13 -4.94 5.61
CA PRO A 65 -10.02 -3.80 5.42
C PRO A 65 -11.48 -4.25 5.26
N ASN A 66 -12.40 -3.33 5.49
CA ASN A 66 -13.82 -3.58 5.26
C ASN A 66 -14.07 -3.80 3.76
N ALA A 67 -14.91 -4.79 3.44
CA ALA A 67 -15.40 -4.96 2.08
C ALA A 67 -16.19 -3.71 1.64
N PRO A 68 -16.18 -3.35 0.34
CA PRO A 68 -16.97 -2.22 -0.13
C PRO A 68 -18.46 -2.50 0.01
N ALA A 69 -19.25 -1.44 0.16
CA ALA A 69 -20.69 -1.53 0.04
C ALA A 69 -21.05 -1.83 -1.42
N VAL A 70 -21.97 -2.77 -1.63
CA VAL A 70 -22.38 -3.21 -2.96
C VAL A 70 -23.90 -3.15 -3.04
N ALA A 71 -24.45 -2.63 -4.14
CA ALA A 71 -25.87 -2.70 -4.38
C ALA A 71 -26.27 -4.17 -4.52
N GLN A 72 -27.18 -4.65 -3.66
CA GLN A 72 -27.71 -6.02 -3.74
C GLN A 72 -28.59 -6.15 -4.98
N GLN A 73 -27.96 -6.50 -6.11
CA GLN A 73 -28.61 -6.70 -7.39
C GLN A 73 -28.11 -8.00 -7.99
N ALA A 74 -29.05 -8.89 -8.31
CA ALA A 74 -28.74 -10.08 -9.10
C ALA A 74 -28.38 -9.65 -10.52
N TYR A 75 -27.42 -10.35 -11.13
CA TYR A 75 -27.04 -10.14 -12.52
C TYR A 75 -26.93 -11.46 -13.25
N GLU A 76 -27.14 -11.42 -14.57
CA GLU A 76 -26.93 -12.57 -15.44
C GLU A 76 -25.47 -12.62 -15.89
N ALA A 77 -24.90 -13.82 -15.84
CA ALA A 77 -23.56 -14.09 -16.28
C ALA A 77 -23.52 -15.33 -17.18
N ALA A 78 -22.73 -15.25 -18.24
CA ALA A 78 -22.36 -16.36 -19.09
C ALA A 78 -20.91 -16.76 -18.81
N LEU A 79 -20.67 -18.02 -18.47
CA LEU A 79 -19.34 -18.58 -18.31
C LEU A 79 -18.97 -19.36 -19.57
N PHE A 80 -17.96 -18.88 -20.29
CA PHE A 80 -17.52 -19.51 -21.52
C PHE A 80 -16.64 -20.74 -21.26
N TYR A 81 -17.10 -21.88 -21.72
CA TYR A 81 -16.38 -23.15 -21.76
C TYR A 81 -15.79 -23.37 -23.15
N SER A 82 -14.47 -23.27 -23.28
CA SER A 82 -13.77 -23.66 -24.52
C SER A 82 -13.50 -25.17 -24.53
N PRO A 83 -14.13 -25.96 -25.43
CA PRO A 83 -13.83 -27.38 -25.53
C PRO A 83 -12.37 -27.64 -25.91
N SER A 84 -11.77 -26.77 -26.73
CA SER A 84 -10.36 -26.84 -27.12
C SER A 84 -9.42 -26.57 -25.95
N SER A 85 -9.76 -25.68 -25.03
CA SER A 85 -8.89 -25.37 -23.89
C SER A 85 -8.78 -26.53 -22.89
N ARG A 86 -9.73 -27.47 -22.90
CA ARG A 86 -9.66 -28.67 -22.05
C ARG A 86 -8.45 -29.56 -22.36
N SER A 87 -8.03 -29.64 -23.62
CA SER A 87 -6.88 -30.46 -24.03
C SER A 87 -5.53 -29.75 -23.83
N PHE A 88 -5.53 -28.46 -23.50
CA PHE A 88 -4.30 -27.70 -23.27
C PHE A 88 -3.62 -28.10 -21.95
N PHE A 89 -4.40 -28.37 -20.91
CA PHE A 89 -3.86 -28.71 -19.59
C PHE A 89 -3.50 -30.19 -19.49
N PRO A 90 -2.39 -30.56 -18.80
CA PRO A 90 -2.01 -31.96 -18.62
C PRO A 90 -3.09 -32.80 -17.92
N ASP A 91 -3.81 -32.18 -16.98
CA ASP A 91 -4.98 -32.76 -16.34
C ASP A 91 -6.26 -32.22 -17.00
N SER A 92 -7.03 -33.14 -17.61
CA SER A 92 -8.28 -32.82 -18.29
C SER A 92 -9.41 -32.34 -17.36
N GLN A 93 -9.27 -32.50 -16.05
CA GLN A 93 -10.20 -31.96 -15.04
C GLN A 93 -9.80 -30.55 -14.58
N TYR A 94 -8.55 -30.15 -14.78
CA TYR A 94 -8.06 -28.84 -14.33
C TYR A 94 -8.92 -27.67 -14.85
N TYR A 95 -9.24 -27.68 -16.15
CA TYR A 95 -10.03 -26.60 -16.76
C TYR A 95 -11.49 -26.61 -16.30
N PRO A 96 -12.23 -27.75 -16.33
CA PRO A 96 -13.53 -27.85 -15.66
C PRO A 96 -13.53 -27.38 -14.20
N ASP A 97 -12.57 -27.82 -13.37
CA ASP A 97 -12.48 -27.46 -11.95
C ASP A 97 -12.24 -25.96 -11.75
N GLN A 98 -11.47 -25.33 -12.64
CA GLN A 98 -11.31 -23.87 -12.67
C GLN A 98 -12.63 -23.18 -12.99
N LEU A 99 -13.40 -23.67 -13.96
CA LEU A 99 -14.70 -23.10 -14.28
C LEU A 99 -15.72 -23.27 -13.15
N ASP A 100 -15.70 -24.40 -12.43
CA ASP A 100 -16.53 -24.62 -11.24
C ASP A 100 -16.16 -23.64 -10.11
N GLN A 101 -14.88 -23.28 -9.96
CA GLN A 101 -14.45 -22.23 -9.04
C GLN A 101 -14.94 -20.84 -9.47
N TRP A 102 -14.89 -20.52 -10.76
CA TRP A 102 -15.44 -19.27 -11.30
C TRP A 102 -16.94 -19.18 -11.13
N GLU A 103 -17.68 -20.26 -11.39
CA GLU A 103 -19.12 -20.32 -11.20
C GLU A 103 -19.50 -20.05 -9.73
N ARG A 104 -18.75 -20.62 -8.77
CA ARG A 104 -18.92 -20.31 -7.35
C ARG A 104 -18.65 -18.85 -7.04
N LEU A 105 -17.53 -18.29 -7.53
CA LEU A 105 -17.19 -16.88 -7.30
C LEU A 105 -18.23 -15.91 -7.89
N ILE A 106 -18.76 -16.22 -9.08
CA ILE A 106 -19.86 -15.45 -9.68
C ILE A 106 -21.11 -15.54 -8.81
N GLY A 107 -21.47 -16.75 -8.34
CA GLY A 107 -22.59 -16.95 -7.42
C GLY A 107 -22.45 -16.17 -6.10
N GLU A 108 -21.25 -16.19 -5.49
CA GLU A 108 -20.92 -15.45 -4.26
C GLU A 108 -21.04 -13.93 -4.43
N THR A 109 -20.91 -13.43 -5.65
CA THR A 109 -21.09 -12.01 -5.98
C THR A 109 -22.51 -11.65 -6.42
N GLY A 110 -23.44 -12.61 -6.44
CA GLY A 110 -24.86 -12.41 -6.78
C GLY A 110 -25.22 -12.72 -8.23
N GLY A 111 -24.30 -13.30 -9.01
CA GLY A 111 -24.52 -13.65 -10.41
C GLY A 111 -25.25 -14.99 -10.59
N ARG A 112 -26.13 -15.06 -11.59
CA ARG A 112 -26.72 -16.31 -12.10
C ARG A 112 -25.95 -16.75 -13.33
N VAL A 113 -25.41 -17.96 -13.30
CA VAL A 113 -24.48 -18.45 -14.33
C VAL A 113 -25.21 -19.33 -15.33
N THR A 114 -25.00 -19.04 -16.62
CA THR A 114 -25.26 -19.95 -17.73
C THR A 114 -23.93 -20.33 -18.38
N ARG A 115 -23.77 -21.58 -18.81
CA ARG A 115 -22.57 -22.00 -19.55
C ARG A 115 -22.81 -21.87 -21.05
N VAL A 116 -21.88 -21.24 -21.74
CA VAL A 116 -21.86 -21.11 -23.20
C VAL A 116 -20.57 -21.68 -23.75
N SER A 117 -20.58 -22.18 -24.98
CA SER A 117 -19.49 -22.98 -25.54
C SER A 117 -19.19 -22.72 -27.01
N SER A 118 -19.93 -21.80 -27.64
CA SER A 118 -19.74 -21.44 -29.05
C SER A 118 -19.91 -19.94 -29.30
N ALA A 119 -19.36 -19.46 -30.41
CA ALA A 119 -19.53 -18.07 -30.84
C ALA A 119 -21.00 -17.68 -31.04
N ALA A 120 -21.82 -18.58 -31.59
CA ALA A 120 -23.25 -18.33 -31.79
C ALA A 120 -24.01 -18.18 -30.45
N GLU A 121 -23.65 -18.96 -29.43
CA GLU A 121 -24.22 -18.80 -28.08
C GLU A 121 -23.78 -17.49 -27.44
N ILE A 122 -22.52 -17.06 -27.63
CA ILE A 122 -22.03 -15.74 -27.19
C ILE A 122 -22.80 -14.60 -27.89
N GLU A 123 -23.05 -14.73 -29.19
CA GLU A 123 -23.78 -13.72 -29.95
C GLU A 123 -25.27 -13.63 -29.56
N ALA A 124 -25.83 -14.70 -29.02
CA ALA A 124 -27.19 -14.75 -28.52
C ALA A 124 -27.36 -14.11 -27.12
N LEU A 125 -26.26 -13.82 -26.40
CA LEU A 125 -26.31 -13.17 -25.09
C LEU A 125 -26.83 -11.74 -25.20
N SER A 126 -27.58 -11.31 -24.18
CA SER A 126 -28.05 -9.93 -24.12
C SER A 126 -26.89 -8.94 -23.87
N GLY A 127 -27.03 -7.71 -24.39
CA GLY A 127 -25.98 -6.69 -24.31
C GLY A 127 -25.69 -6.15 -22.91
N ASN A 128 -26.39 -6.62 -21.86
CA ASN A 128 -26.16 -6.25 -20.47
C ASN A 128 -25.68 -7.42 -19.59
N GLU A 129 -25.44 -8.60 -20.18
CA GLU A 129 -24.89 -9.76 -19.48
C GLU A 129 -23.37 -9.65 -19.27
N LEU A 130 -22.89 -10.23 -18.16
CA LEU A 130 -21.46 -10.44 -17.96
C LEU A 130 -21.02 -11.71 -18.68
N LEU A 131 -20.03 -11.63 -19.55
CA LEU A 131 -19.37 -12.79 -20.16
C LEU A 131 -17.99 -13.03 -19.55
N VAL A 132 -17.77 -14.22 -19.01
CA VAL A 132 -16.50 -14.62 -18.39
C VAL A 132 -15.79 -15.66 -19.25
N ALA A 133 -14.61 -15.32 -19.78
CA ALA A 133 -13.71 -16.22 -20.48
C ALA A 133 -12.49 -16.51 -19.59
N ALA A 134 -12.68 -17.38 -18.60
CA ALA A 134 -11.64 -17.71 -17.63
C ALA A 134 -10.64 -18.72 -18.20
N SER A 135 -9.36 -18.35 -18.30
CA SER A 135 -8.26 -19.24 -18.74
C SER A 135 -8.55 -20.02 -20.04
N ALA A 136 -9.33 -19.44 -20.95
CA ALA A 136 -9.71 -20.05 -22.23
C ALA A 136 -8.57 -19.90 -23.26
N VAL A 137 -7.48 -20.65 -23.07
CA VAL A 137 -6.22 -20.48 -23.82
C VAL A 137 -6.38 -20.72 -25.33
N CYS A 138 -7.16 -21.74 -25.70
CA CYS A 138 -7.36 -22.16 -27.08
C CYS A 138 -8.71 -21.66 -27.58
N LEU A 139 -8.73 -20.66 -28.46
CA LEU A 139 -9.94 -20.06 -29.02
C LEU A 139 -9.90 -20.05 -30.55
N ARG A 140 -11.06 -20.22 -31.16
CA ARG A 140 -11.27 -19.94 -32.58
C ARG A 140 -11.30 -18.44 -32.81
N ARG A 141 -10.97 -18.01 -34.03
CA ARG A 141 -11.09 -16.60 -34.43
C ARG A 141 -12.52 -16.07 -34.28
N GLU A 142 -13.52 -16.88 -34.62
CA GLU A 142 -14.94 -16.54 -34.44
C GLU A 142 -15.32 -16.31 -32.97
N GLU A 143 -14.75 -17.10 -32.05
CA GLU A 143 -14.99 -16.94 -30.60
C GLU A 143 -14.35 -15.65 -30.07
N VAL A 144 -13.12 -15.33 -30.47
CA VAL A 144 -12.46 -14.05 -30.11
C VAL A 144 -13.27 -12.85 -30.61
N THR A 145 -13.74 -12.91 -31.86
CA THR A 145 -14.61 -11.87 -32.43
C THR A 145 -15.92 -11.75 -31.65
N ALA A 146 -16.57 -12.87 -31.31
CA ALA A 146 -17.81 -12.87 -30.54
C ALA A 146 -17.63 -12.27 -29.13
N LEU A 147 -16.53 -12.60 -28.43
CA LEU A 147 -16.16 -12.00 -27.15
C LEU A 147 -16.02 -10.47 -27.26
N ARG A 148 -15.30 -9.98 -28.27
CA ARG A 148 -15.14 -8.52 -28.47
C ARG A 148 -16.48 -7.87 -28.81
N ASN A 149 -17.25 -8.46 -29.72
CA ASN A 149 -18.55 -7.95 -30.13
C ASN A 149 -19.53 -7.88 -28.96
N HIS A 150 -19.47 -8.81 -28.00
CA HIS A 150 -20.27 -8.73 -26.77
C HIS A 150 -20.00 -7.44 -25.98
N ALA A 151 -18.72 -7.13 -25.75
CA ALA A 151 -18.35 -5.88 -25.09
C ALA A 151 -18.73 -4.63 -25.91
N GLU A 152 -18.59 -4.68 -27.25
CA GLU A 152 -18.99 -3.57 -28.13
C GLU A 152 -20.51 -3.36 -28.20
N ARG A 153 -21.33 -4.33 -27.78
CA ARG A 153 -22.78 -4.16 -27.61
C ARG A 153 -23.19 -3.60 -26.25
N GLY A 154 -22.23 -3.23 -25.40
CA GLY A 154 -22.47 -2.72 -24.05
C GLY A 154 -22.29 -3.76 -22.94
N GLY A 155 -21.94 -5.01 -23.30
CA GLY A 155 -21.81 -6.12 -22.36
C GLY A 155 -20.60 -6.02 -21.45
N GLY A 156 -20.66 -6.72 -20.32
CA GLY A 156 -19.50 -6.95 -19.48
C GLY A 156 -18.64 -8.09 -20.04
N LEU A 157 -17.33 -7.94 -20.05
CA LEU A 157 -16.38 -8.98 -20.44
C LEU A 157 -15.28 -9.09 -19.38
N LEU A 158 -15.12 -10.29 -18.81
CA LEU A 158 -13.99 -10.61 -17.94
C LEU A 158 -13.17 -11.73 -18.57
N VAL A 159 -11.87 -11.49 -18.73
CA VAL A 159 -10.93 -12.44 -19.31
C VAL A 159 -9.78 -12.68 -18.33
N THR A 160 -9.29 -13.92 -18.22
CA THR A 160 -8.12 -14.20 -17.38
C THR A 160 -7.01 -14.92 -18.13
N TRP A 161 -5.79 -14.62 -17.70
CA TRP A 161 -4.55 -15.24 -18.13
C TRP A 161 -4.37 -15.21 -19.66
N ALA A 162 -3.98 -16.33 -20.26
CA ALA A 162 -3.55 -16.47 -21.65
C ALA A 162 -4.70 -16.71 -22.65
N ALA A 163 -5.88 -16.12 -22.41
CA ALA A 163 -7.05 -16.40 -23.24
C ALA A 163 -6.85 -16.08 -24.72
N GLY A 164 -7.15 -17.03 -25.60
CA GLY A 164 -6.97 -16.91 -27.05
C GLY A 164 -5.53 -16.79 -27.53
N ALA A 165 -4.54 -17.12 -26.69
CA ALA A 165 -3.13 -17.16 -27.11
C ALA A 165 -2.82 -18.31 -28.09
N ARG A 166 -3.74 -19.27 -28.20
CA ARG A 166 -3.67 -20.42 -29.09
C ARG A 166 -4.95 -20.56 -29.91
N ASP A 167 -4.84 -21.23 -31.05
CA ASP A 167 -5.97 -21.52 -31.93
C ASP A 167 -6.85 -22.68 -31.42
N SER A 168 -7.80 -23.14 -32.22
CA SER A 168 -8.69 -24.25 -31.87
C SER A 168 -8.02 -25.63 -31.78
N ASN A 169 -6.85 -25.79 -32.40
CA ASN A 169 -5.99 -26.97 -32.30
C ASN A 169 -4.95 -26.81 -31.17
N CYS A 170 -5.06 -25.73 -30.38
CA CYS A 170 -4.10 -25.33 -29.36
C CYS A 170 -2.69 -25.04 -29.92
N GLU A 171 -2.56 -24.62 -31.17
CA GLU A 171 -1.31 -24.12 -31.74
C GLU A 171 -1.06 -22.66 -31.36
N TRP A 172 0.19 -22.27 -31.17
CA TRP A 172 0.57 -20.93 -30.70
C TRP A 172 0.27 -19.83 -31.73
N LEU A 173 -0.57 -18.85 -31.35
CA LEU A 173 -0.92 -17.68 -32.17
C LEU A 173 -0.30 -16.37 -31.68
N GLY A 174 0.30 -16.38 -30.49
CA GLY A 174 0.76 -15.16 -29.82
C GLY A 174 -0.37 -14.38 -29.15
N TRP A 175 -0.06 -13.15 -28.72
CA TRP A 175 -0.95 -12.37 -27.86
C TRP A 175 -1.93 -11.45 -28.60
N HIS A 176 -2.25 -11.73 -29.87
CA HIS A 176 -3.14 -10.87 -30.64
C HIS A 176 -4.56 -10.82 -30.06
N ALA A 177 -5.13 -11.98 -29.68
CA ALA A 177 -6.47 -12.03 -29.08
C ALA A 177 -6.57 -11.17 -27.82
N LEU A 178 -5.62 -11.29 -26.89
CA LEU A 178 -5.61 -10.46 -25.68
C LEU A 178 -5.50 -8.98 -26.00
N ARG A 179 -4.63 -8.55 -26.92
CA ARG A 179 -4.55 -7.13 -27.34
C ARG A 179 -5.86 -6.64 -27.93
N THR A 180 -6.54 -7.46 -28.74
CA THR A 180 -7.86 -7.13 -29.30
C THR A 180 -8.93 -7.00 -28.21
N LEU A 181 -8.92 -7.89 -27.22
CA LEU A 181 -9.91 -7.88 -26.15
C LEU A 181 -9.67 -6.71 -25.18
N THR A 182 -8.43 -6.48 -24.75
CA THR A 182 -8.09 -5.49 -23.70
C THR A 182 -7.75 -4.10 -24.22
N GLY A 183 -7.39 -3.97 -25.50
CA GLY A 183 -6.83 -2.73 -26.06
C GLY A 183 -5.39 -2.43 -25.63
N ALA A 184 -4.72 -3.37 -24.95
CA ALA A 184 -3.34 -3.18 -24.53
C ALA A 184 -2.39 -3.05 -25.74
N ALA A 185 -1.41 -2.14 -25.64
CA ALA A 185 -0.40 -1.95 -26.68
C ALA A 185 0.48 -3.19 -26.85
N GLU A 186 0.82 -3.83 -25.72
CA GLU A 186 1.64 -5.02 -25.66
C GLU A 186 1.11 -5.96 -24.58
N ILE A 187 1.23 -7.27 -24.83
CA ILE A 187 1.09 -8.33 -23.84
C ILE A 187 2.37 -9.15 -23.89
N ARG A 188 2.92 -9.49 -22.73
CA ARG A 188 4.11 -10.34 -22.63
C ARG A 188 4.05 -11.26 -21.43
N GLU A 189 4.77 -12.35 -21.52
CA GLU A 189 5.02 -13.22 -20.37
C GLU A 189 6.08 -12.58 -19.47
N LEU A 190 5.82 -12.59 -18.17
CA LEU A 190 6.80 -12.14 -17.20
C LEU A 190 7.93 -13.16 -17.09
N ARG A 191 9.17 -12.66 -17.03
CA ARG A 191 10.31 -13.52 -16.72
C ARG A 191 10.07 -14.19 -15.37
N GLN A 192 10.30 -15.50 -15.33
CA GLN A 192 10.21 -16.28 -14.11
C GLN A 192 11.16 -15.71 -13.04
N ARG A 193 10.64 -15.51 -11.83
CA ARG A 193 11.35 -15.00 -10.65
C ARG A 193 10.92 -15.79 -9.42
N GLU A 194 11.79 -15.93 -8.42
CA GLU A 194 11.50 -16.68 -7.19
C GLU A 194 10.26 -16.17 -6.43
N ALA A 195 10.01 -14.86 -6.48
CA ALA A 195 8.79 -14.25 -5.97
C ALA A 195 8.24 -13.23 -6.97
N LEU A 196 6.92 -13.18 -7.07
CA LEU A 196 6.21 -12.24 -7.93
C LEU A 196 5.07 -11.58 -7.17
N TYR A 197 5.00 -10.25 -7.29
CA TYR A 197 4.03 -9.44 -6.59
C TYR A 197 3.23 -8.60 -7.57
N PHE A 198 1.97 -8.35 -7.24
CA PHE A 198 1.26 -7.20 -7.79
C PHE A 198 0.86 -6.25 -6.67
N THR A 199 0.75 -4.97 -7.02
CA THR A 199 0.33 -3.91 -6.10
C THR A 199 -0.98 -3.30 -6.58
N VAL A 200 -1.92 -3.13 -5.64
CA VAL A 200 -3.25 -2.52 -5.86
C VAL A 200 -3.20 -1.06 -5.37
N PRO A 201 -3.09 -0.05 -6.26
CA PRO A 201 -3.21 1.35 -5.86
C PRO A 201 -4.67 1.72 -5.58
N ALA A 202 -4.91 2.83 -4.88
CA ALA A 202 -6.25 3.38 -4.69
C ALA A 202 -6.85 4.02 -5.95
N GLY A 203 -8.16 4.29 -5.93
CA GLY A 203 -8.86 5.08 -6.94
C GLY A 203 -9.15 4.33 -8.25
N THR A 204 -9.31 3.00 -8.19
CA THR A 204 -9.75 2.17 -9.31
C THR A 204 -10.95 1.32 -8.90
N PRO A 205 -11.76 0.83 -9.84
CA PRO A 205 -12.86 -0.08 -9.50
C PRO A 205 -12.39 -1.38 -8.86
N LEU A 206 -11.15 -1.79 -9.15
CA LEU A 206 -10.55 -3.00 -8.59
C LEU A 206 -10.06 -2.79 -7.15
N SER A 207 -9.79 -1.55 -6.73
CA SER A 207 -9.17 -1.24 -5.44
C SER A 207 -10.14 -1.00 -4.29
N LEU A 208 -11.45 -1.01 -4.54
CA LEU A 208 -12.44 -0.82 -3.48
C LEU A 208 -12.33 -1.91 -2.41
N GLY A 209 -12.33 -1.52 -1.15
CA GLY A 209 -12.08 -2.41 -0.02
C GLY A 209 -10.64 -2.90 0.09
N PHE A 210 -9.70 -2.33 -0.67
CA PHE A 210 -8.27 -2.47 -0.39
C PHE A 210 -7.73 -1.26 0.33
N ASP A 211 -6.77 -1.53 1.20
CA ASP A 211 -5.89 -0.51 1.72
C ASP A 211 -4.91 -0.05 0.62
N PRO A 212 -4.72 1.27 0.40
CA PRO A 212 -3.91 1.78 -0.71
C PRO A 212 -2.49 1.19 -0.77
N GLY A 213 -2.12 0.68 -1.94
CA GLY A 213 -0.80 0.08 -2.17
C GLY A 213 -0.63 -1.31 -1.55
N THR A 214 -1.74 -2.04 -1.34
CA THR A 214 -1.69 -3.45 -0.91
C THR A 214 -0.92 -4.31 -1.92
N ARG A 215 0.09 -5.03 -1.43
CA ARG A 215 0.84 -6.04 -2.17
C ARG A 215 0.19 -7.41 -2.02
N VAL A 216 0.10 -8.14 -3.12
CA VAL A 216 -0.31 -9.55 -3.14
C VAL A 216 0.83 -10.37 -3.72
N GLU A 217 1.22 -11.42 -3.01
CA GLU A 217 2.25 -12.34 -3.44
C GLU A 217 1.63 -13.56 -4.14
N LEU A 218 2.19 -13.92 -5.28
CA LEU A 218 1.74 -15.06 -6.08
C LEU A 218 2.74 -16.22 -6.04
N ARG A 219 2.21 -17.43 -6.21
CA ARG A 219 3.01 -18.63 -6.45
C ARG A 219 3.74 -18.51 -7.79
N TYR A 220 4.88 -19.21 -7.86
CA TYR A 220 5.72 -19.28 -9.04
C TYR A 220 5.00 -19.94 -10.22
N GLU A 221 4.60 -19.14 -11.21
CA GLU A 221 4.01 -19.61 -12.48
C GLU A 221 4.17 -18.57 -13.60
N SER A 222 3.89 -18.98 -14.85
CA SER A 222 3.81 -18.10 -16.02
C SER A 222 2.68 -17.07 -15.86
N GLN A 223 3.04 -15.84 -15.50
CA GLN A 223 2.12 -14.69 -15.43
C GLN A 223 2.29 -13.76 -16.62
N LEU A 224 1.23 -13.02 -16.94
CA LEU A 224 1.21 -12.10 -18.07
C LEU A 224 1.15 -10.64 -17.62
N ALA A 225 1.79 -9.79 -18.40
CA ALA A 225 1.87 -8.36 -18.22
C ALA A 225 1.25 -7.65 -19.43
N ALA A 226 0.42 -6.64 -19.18
CA ALA A 226 -0.09 -5.75 -20.23
C ALA A 226 0.53 -4.35 -20.14
N ALA A 227 0.95 -3.79 -21.26
CA ALA A 227 1.28 -2.38 -21.36
C ALA A 227 0.00 -1.59 -21.68
N THR A 228 -0.50 -0.85 -20.68
CA THR A 228 -1.67 0.01 -20.80
C THR A 228 -1.37 1.40 -20.23
N ASP A 229 -2.15 2.39 -20.62
CA ASP A 229 -2.14 3.71 -19.99
C ASP A 229 -3.10 3.74 -18.79
N GLY A 230 -2.97 4.76 -17.94
CA GLY A 230 -3.89 5.03 -16.82
C GLY A 230 -3.68 4.19 -15.55
N PRO A 231 -4.53 4.42 -14.52
CA PRO A 231 -4.51 3.70 -13.25
C PRO A 231 -4.68 2.19 -13.43
N ARG A 232 -3.86 1.39 -12.74
CA ARG A 232 -3.81 -0.06 -12.93
C ARG A 232 -3.29 -0.77 -11.69
N THR A 233 -3.77 -2.00 -11.46
CA THR A 233 -3.04 -2.97 -10.63
C THR A 233 -1.81 -3.41 -11.43
N TYR A 234 -0.62 -3.22 -10.88
CA TYR A 234 0.62 -3.40 -11.63
C TYR A 234 1.52 -4.44 -10.98
N TRP A 235 2.35 -5.08 -11.80
CA TRP A 235 3.39 -5.98 -11.32
C TRP A 235 4.46 -5.20 -10.59
N SER A 236 4.79 -5.59 -9.36
CA SER A 236 5.72 -4.88 -8.52
C SER A 236 6.86 -5.76 -8.01
N ASP A 237 7.94 -5.10 -7.59
CA ASP A 237 8.92 -5.74 -6.71
C ASP A 237 8.40 -5.80 -5.27
N TRP A 238 9.22 -6.35 -4.38
CA TRP A 238 8.92 -6.42 -2.95
C TRP A 238 8.69 -5.02 -2.36
N ALA A 239 9.44 -4.02 -2.80
CA ALA A 239 9.33 -2.67 -2.26
C ALA A 239 8.13 -1.89 -2.81
N LEU A 240 7.20 -2.48 -3.58
CA LEU A 240 6.08 -1.79 -4.25
C LEU A 240 6.51 -0.89 -5.43
N ASN A 241 7.68 -1.13 -6.03
CA ASN A 241 8.05 -0.44 -7.28
C ASN A 241 7.54 -1.22 -8.48
N ALA A 242 7.07 -0.53 -9.51
CA ALA A 242 6.65 -1.16 -10.75
C ALA A 242 7.77 -1.99 -11.42
N THR A 243 7.40 -3.14 -12.01
CA THR A 243 8.30 -4.05 -12.72
C THR A 243 7.95 -4.12 -14.23
N PRO A 244 8.95 -4.08 -15.13
CA PRO A 244 10.36 -3.85 -14.86
C PRO A 244 10.60 -2.36 -14.59
N ALA A 245 11.66 -2.08 -13.84
CA ALA A 245 12.10 -0.73 -13.53
C ALA A 245 12.95 -0.11 -14.65
N ASP A 246 12.97 -0.70 -15.86
CA ASP A 246 13.77 -0.18 -16.97
C ASP A 246 13.16 1.13 -17.47
N ALA A 247 13.98 2.18 -17.52
CA ALA A 247 13.58 3.60 -17.64
C ALA A 247 12.76 3.97 -18.89
N ASN A 248 12.53 3.05 -19.82
CA ASN A 248 11.81 3.24 -21.07
C ASN A 248 10.62 2.27 -21.29
N ASP A 249 10.38 1.31 -20.38
CA ASP A 249 9.25 0.37 -20.50
C ASP A 249 8.01 0.94 -19.78
N ALA A 250 6.84 0.88 -20.44
CA ALA A 250 5.57 1.23 -19.82
C ALA A 250 5.31 0.32 -18.60
N VAL A 251 4.92 0.89 -17.45
CA VAL A 251 4.59 0.09 -16.25
C VAL A 251 3.59 -1.01 -16.61
N HIS A 252 3.92 -2.27 -16.33
CA HIS A 252 3.06 -3.38 -16.75
C HIS A 252 1.95 -3.66 -15.75
N ALA A 253 0.73 -3.69 -16.27
CA ALA A 253 -0.45 -4.09 -15.54
C ALA A 253 -0.46 -5.60 -15.27
N ALA A 254 -0.77 -5.95 -14.02
CA ALA A 254 -1.22 -7.28 -13.60
C ALA A 254 -2.72 -7.46 -13.79
N ALA A 255 -3.47 -6.35 -13.75
CA ALA A 255 -4.89 -6.32 -14.11
C ALA A 255 -5.24 -4.98 -14.79
N THR A 256 -6.17 -5.03 -15.73
CA THR A 256 -6.61 -3.87 -16.52
C THR A 256 -8.12 -3.77 -16.51
N THR A 257 -8.64 -2.54 -16.49
CA THR A 257 -10.05 -2.21 -16.70
C THR A 257 -10.18 -1.26 -17.87
N GLY A 258 -11.18 -1.44 -18.72
CA GLY A 258 -11.42 -0.59 -19.89
C GLY A 258 -12.88 -0.58 -20.34
N TRP A 259 -13.24 0.40 -21.17
CA TRP A 259 -14.62 0.63 -21.60
C TRP A 259 -14.67 0.63 -23.13
N THR A 260 -15.79 0.18 -23.69
CA THR A 260 -16.11 0.38 -25.12
C THR A 260 -16.89 1.67 -25.30
N GLU A 261 -17.02 2.15 -26.55
CA GLU A 261 -17.80 3.35 -26.87
C GLU A 261 -19.29 3.20 -26.49
N SER A 262 -19.81 1.97 -26.53
CA SER A 262 -21.17 1.63 -26.11
C SER A 262 -21.34 1.46 -24.60
N GLY A 263 -20.28 1.66 -23.81
CA GLY A 263 -20.31 1.54 -22.35
C GLY A 263 -20.12 0.12 -21.82
N GLY A 264 -19.76 -0.83 -22.67
CA GLY A 264 -19.34 -2.18 -22.25
C GLY A 264 -18.05 -2.11 -21.44
N ARG A 265 -17.87 -3.08 -20.54
CA ARG A 265 -16.79 -3.06 -19.54
C ARG A 265 -15.92 -4.28 -19.66
N ILE A 266 -14.62 -4.05 -19.80
CA ILE A 266 -13.63 -5.10 -20.04
C ILE A 266 -12.67 -5.17 -18.86
N VAL A 267 -12.59 -6.33 -18.22
CA VAL A 267 -11.61 -6.64 -17.18
C VAL A 267 -10.70 -7.73 -17.68
N TRP A 268 -9.39 -7.54 -17.48
CA TRP A 268 -8.42 -8.61 -17.68
C TRP A 268 -7.51 -8.77 -16.47
N PHE A 269 -7.26 -10.03 -16.09
CA PHE A 269 -6.29 -10.39 -15.08
C PHE A 269 -5.17 -11.22 -15.72
N GLY A 270 -3.92 -10.81 -15.55
CA GLY A 270 -2.74 -11.48 -16.07
C GLY A 270 -2.37 -12.78 -15.35
N PHE A 271 -3.20 -13.23 -14.41
CA PHE A 271 -2.99 -14.40 -13.57
C PHE A 271 -4.26 -15.26 -13.46
N ARG A 272 -4.10 -16.45 -12.89
CA ARG A 272 -5.16 -17.45 -12.71
C ARG A 272 -5.72 -17.43 -11.29
N LEU A 273 -6.96 -17.87 -11.11
CA LEU A 273 -7.61 -18.00 -9.80
C LEU A 273 -6.87 -19.01 -8.90
N GLY A 274 -6.76 -18.73 -7.60
CA GLY A 274 -6.18 -19.64 -6.61
C GLY A 274 -4.64 -19.67 -6.49
N HIS A 275 -3.93 -18.73 -7.10
CA HIS A 275 -2.46 -18.67 -7.13
C HIS A 275 -1.81 -17.76 -6.08
N GLY A 276 -2.52 -17.35 -5.04
CA GLY A 276 -1.91 -16.64 -3.91
C GLY A 276 -0.83 -17.50 -3.23
N ALA A 277 0.30 -16.90 -2.89
CA ALA A 277 1.39 -17.58 -2.19
C ALA A 277 0.95 -18.06 -0.80
N ARG A 278 0.13 -17.27 -0.11
CA ARG A 278 -0.39 -17.56 1.24
C ARG A 278 -1.92 -17.45 1.31
N PRO A 279 -2.57 -17.94 2.38
CA PRO A 279 -4.02 -17.82 2.54
C PRO A 279 -4.55 -16.39 2.47
N GLU A 280 -3.85 -15.42 3.05
CA GLU A 280 -4.20 -14.00 2.99
C GLU A 280 -4.06 -13.41 1.57
N ASP A 281 -3.08 -13.88 0.79
CA ASP A 281 -2.91 -13.47 -0.60
C ASP A 281 -4.06 -14.01 -1.47
N ASN A 282 -4.56 -15.22 -1.16
CA ASN A 282 -5.76 -15.76 -1.81
C ASN A 282 -7.01 -14.95 -1.47
N GLN A 283 -7.19 -14.53 -0.21
CA GLN A 283 -8.32 -13.68 0.17
C GLN A 283 -8.29 -12.33 -0.55
N ARG A 284 -7.13 -11.68 -0.61
CA ARG A 284 -6.92 -10.44 -1.36
C ARG A 284 -7.19 -10.63 -2.85
N MET A 285 -6.68 -11.70 -3.46
CA MET A 285 -6.95 -11.99 -4.86
C MET A 285 -8.45 -12.23 -5.11
N SER A 286 -9.16 -12.97 -4.26
CA SER A 286 -10.61 -13.16 -4.37
C SER A 286 -11.38 -11.85 -4.29
N LEU A 287 -10.96 -10.90 -3.43
CA LEU A 287 -11.54 -9.57 -3.38
C LEU A 287 -11.32 -8.81 -4.70
N LEU A 288 -10.10 -8.82 -5.24
CA LEU A 288 -9.78 -8.16 -6.52
C LEU A 288 -10.62 -8.72 -7.68
N LEU A 289 -10.75 -10.05 -7.75
CA LEU A 289 -11.56 -10.73 -8.77
C LEU A 289 -13.05 -10.43 -8.59
N SER A 290 -13.53 -10.39 -7.35
CA SER A 290 -14.92 -10.02 -7.04
C SER A 290 -15.24 -8.58 -7.46
N ASN A 291 -14.30 -7.65 -7.24
CA ASN A 291 -14.45 -6.27 -7.69
C ASN A 291 -14.45 -6.19 -9.23
N GLY A 292 -13.60 -6.98 -9.90
CA GLY A 292 -13.61 -7.11 -11.35
C GLY A 292 -14.94 -7.63 -11.90
N LEU A 293 -15.50 -8.69 -11.29
CA LEU A 293 -16.81 -9.23 -11.64
C LEU A 293 -17.92 -8.19 -11.48
N ARG A 294 -18.02 -7.55 -10.32
CA ARG A 294 -19.04 -6.52 -10.03
C ARG A 294 -18.93 -5.33 -10.97
N TRP A 295 -17.71 -4.84 -11.19
CA TRP A 295 -17.51 -3.72 -12.10
C TRP A 295 -17.90 -4.09 -13.53
N ALA A 296 -17.46 -5.24 -14.05
CA ALA A 296 -17.83 -5.71 -15.38
C ALA A 296 -19.34 -5.97 -15.53
N ALA A 297 -19.98 -6.49 -14.49
CA ALA A 297 -21.43 -6.69 -14.40
C ALA A 297 -22.22 -5.40 -14.13
N GLN A 298 -21.55 -4.24 -14.14
CA GLN A 298 -22.17 -2.93 -13.95
C GLN A 298 -22.86 -2.75 -12.58
N ILE A 299 -22.42 -3.50 -11.57
CA ILE A 299 -22.94 -3.41 -10.21
C ILE A 299 -22.33 -2.20 -9.50
N PRO A 300 -23.15 -1.28 -8.97
CA PRO A 300 -22.67 -0.17 -8.16
C PRO A 300 -21.93 -0.62 -6.90
N MET A 301 -20.86 0.09 -6.56
CA MET A 301 -20.07 -0.15 -5.35
C MET A 301 -19.70 1.18 -4.69
N ALA A 302 -19.52 1.21 -3.37
CA ALA A 302 -19.04 2.40 -2.66
C ALA A 302 -18.17 2.10 -1.45
N GLU A 303 -17.32 3.05 -1.10
CA GLU A 303 -16.53 3.03 0.13
C GLU A 303 -16.23 4.44 0.66
N ILE A 304 -15.87 4.55 1.93
CA ILE A 304 -15.23 5.76 2.46
C ILE A 304 -13.78 5.77 1.99
N THR A 305 -13.36 6.85 1.32
CA THR A 305 -12.00 6.98 0.79
C THR A 305 -10.96 6.93 1.91
N ALA A 306 -9.75 6.50 1.58
CA ALA A 306 -8.68 6.28 2.55
C ALA A 306 -8.29 7.51 3.38
N TRP A 307 -8.45 8.74 2.85
CA TRP A 307 -7.98 9.97 3.52
C TRP A 307 -9.09 11.03 3.60
N PRO A 308 -9.08 11.86 4.66
CA PRO A 308 -10.07 12.92 4.84
C PRO A 308 -9.79 14.11 3.91
N GLY A 309 -10.78 14.98 3.80
CA GLY A 309 -10.71 16.23 3.03
C GLY A 309 -10.53 16.01 1.52
N GLY A 310 -10.86 14.82 1.03
CA GLY A 310 -10.75 14.47 -0.39
C GLY A 310 -9.32 14.21 -0.83
N SER A 311 -8.37 14.19 0.12
CA SER A 311 -6.96 13.99 -0.12
C SER A 311 -6.71 12.66 -0.82
N ARG A 312 -5.71 12.65 -1.71
CA ARG A 312 -5.28 11.42 -2.40
C ARG A 312 -4.32 10.61 -1.53
N SER A 313 -3.56 11.28 -0.68
CA SER A 313 -2.52 10.65 0.15
C SER A 313 -2.30 11.43 1.44
N ALA A 314 -1.65 10.80 2.41
CA ALA A 314 -1.25 11.45 3.66
C ALA A 314 0.25 11.64 3.75
N LEU A 315 0.68 12.71 4.41
CA LEU A 315 2.07 13.00 4.71
C LEU A 315 2.24 13.14 6.23
N MET A 316 3.11 12.32 6.78
CA MET A 316 3.56 12.41 8.17
C MET A 316 5.02 12.84 8.20
N ILE A 317 5.35 13.83 9.02
CA ILE A 317 6.72 14.17 9.35
C ILE A 317 7.00 13.61 10.75
N SER A 318 8.07 12.82 10.89
CA SER A 318 8.51 12.31 12.19
C SER A 318 9.97 12.58 12.47
N GLN A 319 10.30 12.61 13.75
CA GLN A 319 11.68 12.65 14.20
C GLN A 319 11.92 11.79 15.43
N ASP A 320 12.95 10.97 15.36
CA ASP A 320 13.51 10.21 16.47
C ASP A 320 14.47 11.11 17.24
N VAL A 321 14.18 11.28 18.53
CA VAL A 321 14.92 12.16 19.44
C VAL A 321 15.64 11.28 20.46
N GLU A 322 16.72 10.68 19.98
CA GLU A 322 17.48 9.62 20.66
C GLU A 322 18.96 9.97 20.90
N SER A 323 19.48 10.97 20.19
CA SER A 323 20.88 11.41 20.32
C SER A 323 21.06 12.84 19.83
N GLN A 324 22.06 13.56 20.36
CA GLN A 324 22.22 15.00 20.09
C GLN A 324 20.90 15.77 20.27
N PHE A 325 20.24 15.53 21.41
CA PHE A 325 18.84 15.89 21.70
C PHE A 325 18.47 17.34 21.30
N GLY A 326 19.37 18.30 21.56
CA GLY A 326 19.16 19.72 21.23
C GLY A 326 18.95 20.02 19.74
N ASN A 327 19.40 19.17 18.83
CA ASN A 327 19.17 19.37 17.39
C ASN A 327 17.68 19.30 17.02
N ALA A 328 16.86 18.62 17.82
CA ALA A 328 15.42 18.49 17.54
C ALA A 328 14.68 19.84 17.54
N VAL A 329 15.22 20.85 18.23
CA VAL A 329 14.69 22.23 18.22
C VAL A 329 14.62 22.81 16.80
N ALA A 330 15.57 22.48 15.93
CA ALA A 330 15.59 23.00 14.56
C ALA A 330 14.37 22.56 13.75
N LEU A 331 13.91 21.31 13.95
CA LEU A 331 12.70 20.79 13.31
C LEU A 331 11.44 21.36 13.96
N ALA A 332 11.43 21.47 15.29
CA ALA A 332 10.33 22.10 16.01
C ALA A 332 10.09 23.55 15.56
N ASP A 333 11.15 24.34 15.42
CA ASP A 333 11.07 25.70 14.92
C ASP A 333 10.56 25.77 13.48
N LEU A 334 11.03 24.85 12.62
CA LEU A 334 10.57 24.75 11.24
C LEU A 334 9.07 24.40 11.17
N ALA A 335 8.63 23.43 11.96
CA ALA A 335 7.24 22.99 12.05
C ALA A 335 6.32 24.16 12.42
N ARG A 336 6.69 24.94 13.46
CA ARG A 336 5.93 26.13 13.86
C ARG A 336 5.90 27.21 12.79
N ARG A 337 7.05 27.52 12.14
CA ARG A 337 7.11 28.48 11.03
C ARG A 337 6.27 28.06 9.83
N LYS A 338 6.19 26.76 9.57
CA LYS A 338 5.40 26.20 8.47
C LYS A 338 3.95 25.92 8.86
N SER A 339 3.55 26.04 10.12
CA SER A 339 2.26 25.56 10.62
C SER A 339 2.00 24.10 10.22
N ALA A 340 3.02 23.24 10.38
CA ALA A 340 2.93 21.81 10.13
C ALA A 340 3.01 21.06 11.47
N ARG A 341 2.23 19.99 11.62
CA ARG A 341 2.32 19.10 12.78
C ARG A 341 3.39 18.05 12.52
N VAL A 342 4.25 17.83 13.51
CA VAL A 342 5.31 16.80 13.49
C VAL A 342 5.06 15.83 14.64
N SER A 343 5.42 14.55 14.47
CA SER A 343 5.44 13.58 15.57
C SER A 343 6.88 13.32 16.01
N PHE A 344 7.21 13.69 17.25
CA PHE A 344 8.53 13.47 17.84
C PHE A 344 8.49 12.19 18.68
N PHE A 345 9.28 11.18 18.32
CA PHE A 345 9.44 9.97 19.12
C PHE A 345 10.65 10.14 20.04
N VAL A 346 10.39 10.22 21.34
CA VAL A 346 11.39 10.67 22.31
C VAL A 346 11.83 9.53 23.21
N VAL A 347 13.14 9.40 23.41
CA VAL A 347 13.70 8.59 24.50
C VAL A 347 13.40 9.30 25.82
N SER A 348 12.39 8.83 26.54
CA SER A 348 11.72 9.66 27.55
C SER A 348 12.59 10.04 28.75
N GLN A 349 13.62 9.26 29.10
CA GLN A 349 14.57 9.66 30.14
C GLN A 349 15.44 10.84 29.72
N MET A 350 15.82 10.93 28.45
CA MET A 350 16.62 12.06 27.96
C MET A 350 15.84 13.36 28.04
N ALA A 351 14.53 13.35 27.81
CA ALA A 351 13.70 14.56 27.93
C ALA A 351 13.76 15.21 29.32
N LEU A 352 13.94 14.40 30.37
CA LEU A 352 14.06 14.90 31.75
C LEU A 352 15.34 15.70 31.97
N ASP A 353 16.40 15.40 31.23
CA ASP A 353 17.68 16.10 31.28
C ASP A 353 17.70 17.36 30.39
N PHE A 354 16.74 17.50 29.47
CA PHE A 354 16.63 18.60 28.51
C PHE A 354 15.23 19.26 28.49
N PRO A 355 14.76 19.83 29.62
CA PRO A 355 13.39 20.35 29.74
C PRO A 355 13.07 21.46 28.72
N GLU A 356 14.02 22.35 28.42
CA GLU A 356 13.82 23.43 27.42
C GLU A 356 13.58 22.88 26.00
N VAL A 357 14.27 21.78 25.65
CA VAL A 357 14.06 21.11 24.36
C VAL A 357 12.69 20.43 24.37
N ALA A 358 12.36 19.70 25.44
CA ALA A 358 11.09 19.01 25.61
C ALA A 358 9.89 19.99 25.47
N ASP A 359 9.97 21.17 26.08
CA ASP A 359 8.96 22.23 25.93
C ASP A 359 8.82 22.70 24.47
N SER A 360 9.94 22.89 23.76
CA SER A 360 9.91 23.27 22.35
C SER A 360 9.24 22.22 21.46
N LEU A 361 9.49 20.93 21.72
CA LEU A 361 8.88 19.81 20.98
C LEU A 361 7.37 19.77 21.19
N LYS A 362 6.92 19.86 22.45
CA LYS A 362 5.50 19.86 22.82
C LYS A 362 4.72 20.97 22.13
N LEU A 363 5.32 22.16 21.99
CA LEU A 363 4.70 23.29 21.30
C LEU A 363 4.67 23.14 19.77
N ALA A 364 5.52 22.27 19.21
CA ALA A 364 5.64 22.08 17.77
C ALA A 364 4.81 20.90 17.24
N GLY A 365 4.46 19.92 18.07
CA GLY A 365 3.76 18.74 17.58
C GLY A 365 3.45 17.68 18.63
N GLU A 366 3.13 16.50 18.14
CA GLU A 366 2.82 15.33 18.94
C GLU A 366 4.10 14.75 19.56
N ILE A 367 4.00 14.26 20.80
CA ILE A 367 5.06 13.50 21.47
C ILE A 367 4.68 12.02 21.53
N GLY A 368 5.42 11.18 20.82
CA GLY A 368 5.39 9.73 20.91
C GLY A 368 6.57 9.19 21.74
N SER A 369 6.51 7.90 22.05
CA SER A 369 7.56 7.18 22.77
C SER A 369 8.56 6.54 21.81
N GLN A 370 9.84 6.65 22.13
CA GLN A 370 10.90 5.80 21.61
C GLN A 370 11.49 4.93 22.74
N THR A 371 10.62 4.52 23.67
CA THR A 371 10.92 3.90 24.97
C THR A 371 11.66 4.82 25.95
N SER A 372 11.92 4.35 27.18
CA SER A 372 12.62 5.15 28.18
C SER A 372 14.11 5.34 27.89
N ASP A 373 14.74 4.37 27.24
CA ASP A 373 16.21 4.24 27.17
C ASP A 373 16.70 3.62 25.85
N HIS A 374 15.84 3.59 24.82
CA HIS A 374 16.16 3.12 23.47
C HIS A 374 16.56 1.64 23.33
N THR A 375 16.21 0.74 24.27
CA THR A 375 16.48 -0.69 24.04
C THR A 375 15.42 -1.37 23.19
N ILE A 376 15.87 -2.34 22.40
CA ILE A 376 15.04 -3.21 21.55
C ILE A 376 13.94 -3.87 22.39
N LEU A 377 12.73 -3.92 21.83
CA LEU A 377 11.53 -4.48 22.46
C LEU A 377 11.23 -5.91 21.98
N ALA A 378 11.29 -6.15 20.67
CA ALA A 378 11.05 -7.47 20.10
C ALA A 378 12.00 -8.50 20.73
N GLY A 379 11.47 -9.65 21.14
CA GLY A 379 12.25 -10.63 21.90
C GLY A 379 11.94 -10.69 23.38
N LEU A 380 11.46 -9.60 23.96
CA LEU A 380 11.23 -9.53 25.40
C LEU A 380 9.91 -10.21 25.80
N ALA A 381 9.90 -10.80 26.99
CA ALA A 381 8.68 -11.38 27.54
C ALA A 381 7.68 -10.27 27.88
N TYR A 382 6.38 -10.59 27.75
CA TYR A 382 5.29 -9.67 28.04
C TYR A 382 5.42 -8.95 29.41
N ASN A 383 5.81 -9.70 30.45
CA ASN A 383 5.95 -9.19 31.81
C ASN A 383 7.11 -8.19 31.97
N ASP A 384 8.11 -8.21 31.07
CA ASP A 384 9.21 -7.25 31.04
C ASP A 384 8.84 -6.02 30.19
N LEU A 385 8.12 -6.24 29.08
CA LEU A 385 7.69 -5.18 28.17
C LEU A 385 6.68 -4.21 28.81
N ARG A 386 5.66 -4.74 29.49
CA ARG A 386 4.59 -3.93 30.06
C ARG A 386 5.09 -2.85 31.04
N PRO A 387 5.90 -3.15 32.08
CA PRO A 387 6.39 -2.11 33.00
C PRO A 387 7.34 -1.14 32.32
N ARG A 388 8.11 -1.60 31.31
CA ARG A 388 9.03 -0.77 30.54
C ARG A 388 8.31 0.27 29.69
N LEU A 389 7.32 -0.17 28.90
CA LEU A 389 6.48 0.72 28.10
C LEU A 389 5.62 1.62 28.99
N GLY A 390 5.10 1.09 30.10
CA GLY A 390 4.34 1.86 31.07
C GLY A 390 5.17 2.98 31.73
N ARG A 391 6.45 2.74 31.98
CA ARG A 391 7.38 3.77 32.46
C ARG A 391 7.54 4.90 31.44
N SER A 392 7.87 4.57 30.19
CA SER A 392 8.06 5.60 29.16
C SER A 392 6.80 6.42 28.92
N TRP A 393 5.65 5.74 28.91
CA TRP A 393 4.34 6.38 28.81
C TRP A 393 4.09 7.35 29.98
N ALA A 394 4.35 6.93 31.22
CA ALA A 394 4.16 7.76 32.40
C ALA A 394 5.15 8.94 32.47
N GLU A 395 6.41 8.73 32.06
CA GLU A 395 7.42 9.78 31.95
C GLU A 395 6.96 10.86 30.96
N ILE A 396 6.55 10.48 29.75
CA ILE A 396 6.03 11.42 28.73
C ILE A 396 4.82 12.18 29.25
N ARG A 397 3.87 11.49 29.89
CA ARG A 397 2.72 12.14 30.50
C ARG A 397 3.10 13.12 31.61
N GLY A 398 4.12 12.79 32.38
CA GLY A 398 4.63 13.63 33.46
C GLY A 398 5.08 15.01 33.00
N TRP A 399 5.84 15.09 31.90
CA TRP A 399 6.39 16.37 31.42
C TRP A 399 5.55 17.03 30.33
N THR A 400 4.83 16.26 29.50
CA THR A 400 3.95 16.86 28.48
C THR A 400 2.58 17.26 29.02
N GLY A 401 2.06 16.57 30.04
CA GLY A 401 0.66 16.64 30.44
C GLY A 401 -0.30 15.92 29.50
N ASP A 402 0.19 15.29 28.43
CA ASP A 402 -0.58 14.46 27.49
C ASP A 402 0.00 13.03 27.42
N SER A 403 -0.74 12.07 26.90
CA SER A 403 -0.27 10.68 26.82
C SER A 403 0.57 10.45 25.56
N ALA A 404 1.54 9.54 25.64
CA ALA A 404 2.24 9.05 24.45
C ALA A 404 1.34 8.03 23.73
N TYR A 405 0.70 8.45 22.63
CA TYR A 405 -0.19 7.59 21.84
C TYR A 405 0.57 6.74 20.83
N GLY A 406 1.65 7.28 20.27
CA GLY A 406 2.53 6.61 19.32
C GLY A 406 3.76 5.98 19.96
N LEU A 407 4.16 4.82 19.44
CA LEU A 407 5.45 4.18 19.72
C LEU A 407 6.25 4.03 18.42
N HIS A 408 7.49 4.50 18.40
CA HIS A 408 8.45 4.08 17.39
C HIS A 408 9.43 3.13 18.08
N PRO A 409 9.26 1.80 17.93
CA PRO A 409 10.11 0.85 18.61
C PRO A 409 11.56 0.99 18.10
N PRO A 410 12.58 0.91 18.99
CA PRO A 410 13.98 0.90 18.58
C PRO A 410 14.25 -0.15 17.50
N GLU A 411 15.01 0.24 16.48
CA GLU A 411 15.29 -0.57 15.27
C GLU A 411 14.04 -0.96 14.46
N GLU A 412 12.88 -0.33 14.72
CA GLU A 412 11.60 -0.66 14.09
C GLU A 412 11.13 -2.10 14.33
N ARG A 413 11.67 -2.76 15.36
CA ARG A 413 11.37 -4.16 15.67
C ARG A 413 10.29 -4.29 16.72
N PHE A 414 9.23 -5.03 16.38
CA PHE A 414 8.13 -5.34 17.28
C PHE A 414 7.60 -6.76 17.03
N ASP A 415 6.84 -7.27 17.99
CA ASP A 415 6.17 -8.57 17.95
C ASP A 415 4.79 -8.48 18.62
N GLU A 416 4.07 -9.61 18.72
CA GLU A 416 2.75 -9.67 19.36
C GLU A 416 2.76 -9.13 20.80
N ASN A 417 3.78 -9.47 21.58
CA ASN A 417 3.90 -8.99 22.96
C ASN A 417 4.11 -7.48 23.02
N THR A 418 4.87 -6.92 22.08
CA THR A 418 5.06 -5.47 21.94
C THR A 418 3.73 -4.78 21.66
N LEU A 419 2.96 -5.26 20.67
CA LEU A 419 1.64 -4.71 20.32
C LEU A 419 0.69 -4.74 21.52
N ARG A 420 0.59 -5.90 22.18
CA ARG A 420 -0.26 -6.08 23.36
C ARG A 420 0.14 -5.15 24.51
N ALA A 421 1.42 -5.16 24.88
CA ALA A 421 1.92 -4.37 26.01
C ALA A 421 1.75 -2.87 25.75
N TRP A 422 2.02 -2.41 24.52
CA TRP A 422 1.81 -1.01 24.14
C TRP A 422 0.34 -0.61 24.20
N ARG A 423 -0.56 -1.47 23.71
CA ARG A 423 -2.00 -1.21 23.79
C ARG A 423 -2.50 -1.16 25.23
N GLU A 424 -2.06 -2.09 26.09
CA GLU A 424 -2.49 -2.15 27.50
C GLU A 424 -2.07 -0.93 28.33
N VAL A 425 -0.97 -0.24 27.98
CA VAL A 425 -0.54 1.00 28.67
C VAL A 425 -1.23 2.26 28.13
N GLY A 426 -2.03 2.13 27.06
CA GLY A 426 -2.79 3.24 26.47
C GLY A 426 -2.30 3.74 25.11
N GLY A 427 -1.29 3.08 24.52
CA GLY A 427 -0.86 3.34 23.15
C GLY A 427 -1.95 3.04 22.13
N THR A 428 -1.95 3.76 21.01
CA THR A 428 -2.94 3.58 19.92
C THR A 428 -2.30 3.24 18.58
N TYR A 429 -1.02 3.57 18.39
CA TYR A 429 -0.32 3.24 17.15
C TYR A 429 1.17 3.00 17.32
N LEU A 430 1.77 2.39 16.30
CA LEU A 430 3.21 2.27 16.11
C LEU A 430 3.62 2.89 14.77
N LEU A 431 4.83 3.43 14.71
CA LEU A 431 5.53 3.73 13.46
C LEU A 431 6.63 2.68 13.29
N ALA A 432 6.61 1.89 12.22
CA ALA A 432 7.68 0.93 11.91
C ALA A 432 7.61 0.47 10.45
N VAL A 433 8.61 -0.29 10.00
CA VAL A 433 8.53 -1.05 8.74
C VAL A 433 7.41 -2.09 8.81
N ASN A 434 6.77 -2.32 7.67
CA ASN A 434 5.76 -3.35 7.49
C ASN A 434 6.11 -4.37 6.40
N GLU A 435 7.39 -4.52 6.09
CA GLU A 435 7.89 -5.38 5.00
C GLU A 435 7.24 -5.06 3.64
N SER A 436 6.87 -3.79 3.44
CA SER A 436 6.20 -3.27 2.24
C SER A 436 4.94 -4.06 1.86
N ARG A 437 4.17 -4.54 2.85
CA ARG A 437 2.89 -5.24 2.61
C ARG A 437 1.81 -4.30 2.07
N THR A 438 1.79 -3.06 2.54
CA THR A 438 0.89 -2.01 2.08
C THR A 438 1.55 -0.63 2.23
N ALA A 439 1.09 0.34 1.44
CA ALA A 439 1.53 1.73 1.52
C ALA A 439 0.67 2.58 2.47
N SER A 440 -0.33 2.00 3.14
CA SER A 440 -1.22 2.68 4.08
C SER A 440 -1.22 2.00 5.45
N PRO A 441 -1.80 2.63 6.50
CA PRO A 441 -1.84 2.03 7.82
C PRO A 441 -2.45 0.64 7.86
N GLU A 442 -1.91 -0.25 8.70
CA GLU A 442 -2.45 -1.58 9.00
C GLU A 442 -3.08 -1.56 10.40
N VAL A 443 -4.10 -2.38 10.63
CA VAL A 443 -4.72 -2.52 11.96
C VAL A 443 -4.49 -3.93 12.48
N PHE A 444 -4.01 -4.04 13.71
CA PHE A 444 -3.83 -5.32 14.40
C PHE A 444 -4.80 -5.43 15.56
N ALA A 445 -5.44 -6.59 15.73
CA ALA A 445 -6.21 -6.90 16.93
C ALA A 445 -5.28 -7.39 18.04
N THR A 446 -5.47 -6.87 19.25
CA THR A 446 -4.85 -7.38 20.48
C THR A 446 -5.93 -7.68 21.51
N PRO A 447 -5.64 -8.47 22.57
CA PRO A 447 -6.58 -8.65 23.68
C PRO A 447 -7.03 -7.34 24.35
N ALA A 448 -6.25 -6.26 24.22
CA ALA A 448 -6.53 -4.95 24.80
C ALA A 448 -7.18 -3.96 23.80
N GLY A 449 -7.51 -4.43 22.59
CA GLY A 449 -8.13 -3.64 21.52
C GLY A 449 -7.25 -3.52 20.28
N GLU A 450 -7.75 -2.77 19.30
CA GLU A 450 -7.05 -2.55 18.03
C GLU A 450 -5.87 -1.58 18.19
N ILE A 451 -4.85 -1.78 17.36
CA ILE A 451 -3.67 -0.92 17.28
C ILE A 451 -3.29 -0.68 15.82
N VAL A 452 -2.95 0.56 15.49
CA VAL A 452 -2.60 0.95 14.12
C VAL A 452 -1.09 0.89 13.92
N LEU A 453 -0.62 0.32 12.82
CA LEU A 453 0.76 0.44 12.35
C LEU A 453 0.79 1.45 11.21
N LEU A 454 1.53 2.53 11.38
CA LEU A 454 1.87 3.48 10.33
C LEU A 454 3.12 2.97 9.62
N PRO A 455 3.03 2.51 8.36
CA PRO A 455 4.16 1.86 7.72
C PRO A 455 5.18 2.88 7.22
N ARG A 456 6.45 2.62 7.51
CA ARG A 456 7.54 3.30 6.84
C ARG A 456 7.94 2.53 5.57
N ILE A 457 7.47 3.02 4.43
CA ILE A 457 7.81 2.48 3.10
C ILE A 457 8.86 3.33 2.34
N LEU A 458 9.18 4.51 2.87
CA LEU A 458 10.17 5.43 2.31
C LEU A 458 11.53 5.24 3.00
N LYS A 459 12.61 5.51 2.25
CA LYS A 459 13.95 5.65 2.82
C LYS A 459 13.99 6.83 3.77
N ASP A 460 14.62 6.65 4.92
CA ASP A 460 14.86 7.72 5.89
C ASP A 460 16.28 8.32 5.75
N ASP A 461 16.62 9.25 6.64
CA ASP A 461 17.93 9.87 6.65
C ASP A 461 19.09 8.92 6.97
N TYR A 462 18.86 7.86 7.74
CA TYR A 462 19.85 6.84 8.06
C TYR A 462 20.12 5.94 6.85
N ASN A 463 19.08 5.52 6.12
CA ASN A 463 19.22 4.80 4.86
C ASN A 463 20.11 5.60 3.89
N VAL A 464 19.82 6.90 3.70
CA VAL A 464 20.53 7.73 2.72
C VAL A 464 21.95 8.09 3.17
N PHE A 465 22.14 8.58 4.40
CA PHE A 465 23.45 9.08 4.84
C PHE A 465 24.37 7.99 5.36
N VAL A 466 23.83 7.00 6.08
CA VAL A 466 24.63 6.00 6.79
C VAL A 466 24.79 4.73 5.94
N GLN A 467 23.70 4.18 5.41
CA GLN A 467 23.77 2.93 4.65
C GLN A 467 24.27 3.16 3.21
N GLU A 468 23.80 4.20 2.53
CA GLU A 468 24.22 4.52 1.16
C GLU A 468 25.46 5.42 1.10
N GLY A 469 25.87 6.00 2.24
CA GLY A 469 27.06 6.85 2.33
C GLY A 469 26.93 8.19 1.58
N ALA A 470 25.71 8.68 1.35
CA ALA A 470 25.52 9.97 0.71
C ALA A 470 26.16 11.08 1.55
N LEU A 471 26.89 12.00 0.91
CA LEU A 471 27.52 13.13 1.62
C LEU A 471 26.70 14.43 1.56
N ARG A 472 25.79 14.53 0.59
CA ARG A 472 25.07 15.77 0.26
C ARG A 472 23.59 15.65 0.57
N SER A 473 23.03 16.68 1.23
CA SER A 473 21.60 16.77 1.55
C SER A 473 20.66 16.70 0.35
N MET A 474 21.14 17.07 -0.84
CA MET A 474 20.37 16.95 -2.08
C MET A 474 19.89 15.51 -2.33
N ARG A 475 20.69 14.50 -1.96
CA ARG A 475 20.28 13.09 -2.08
C ARG A 475 19.12 12.74 -1.17
N LEU A 476 19.05 13.34 0.02
CA LEU A 476 17.92 13.15 0.93
C LEU A 476 16.66 13.82 0.37
N THR A 477 16.77 15.04 -0.18
CA THR A 477 15.65 15.70 -0.87
C THR A 477 15.13 14.83 -2.02
N GLU A 478 16.03 14.34 -2.90
CA GLU A 478 15.67 13.45 -4.02
C GLU A 478 14.91 12.21 -3.52
N ALA A 479 15.47 11.49 -2.54
CA ALA A 479 14.87 10.28 -1.99
C ALA A 479 13.47 10.53 -1.39
N TYR A 480 13.28 11.64 -0.65
CA TYR A 480 11.98 11.99 -0.09
C TYR A 480 10.97 12.37 -1.17
N LEU A 481 11.36 13.16 -2.18
CA LEU A 481 10.44 13.58 -3.24
C LEU A 481 10.03 12.40 -4.14
N GLU A 482 10.96 11.50 -4.47
CA GLU A 482 10.66 10.24 -5.19
C GLU A 482 9.73 9.35 -4.36
N GLY A 483 10.03 9.19 -3.07
CA GLY A 483 9.20 8.46 -2.13
C GLY A 483 7.78 9.01 -2.01
N MET A 484 7.65 10.34 -1.94
CA MET A 484 6.34 11.01 -1.95
C MET A 484 5.59 10.81 -3.27
N ALA A 485 6.27 10.90 -4.41
CA ALA A 485 5.65 10.66 -5.70
C ALA A 485 5.07 9.23 -5.78
N LYS A 486 5.83 8.25 -5.28
CA LYS A 486 5.37 6.86 -5.15
C LYS A 486 4.17 6.71 -4.20
N ALA A 487 4.26 7.23 -2.98
CA ALA A 487 3.15 7.18 -2.02
C ALA A 487 1.89 7.82 -2.61
N ARG A 488 2.04 8.95 -3.32
CA ARG A 488 0.93 9.61 -4.03
C ARG A 488 0.33 8.78 -5.15
N ALA A 489 1.17 8.13 -5.96
CA ALA A 489 0.73 7.25 -7.02
C ALA A 489 -0.09 6.07 -6.46
N LEU A 490 0.31 5.53 -5.32
CA LEU A 490 -0.39 4.46 -4.61
C LEU A 490 -1.65 4.92 -3.88
N GLY A 491 -1.75 6.20 -3.54
CA GLY A 491 -2.77 6.71 -2.62
C GLY A 491 -2.45 6.43 -1.15
N GLY A 492 -1.18 6.19 -0.81
CA GLY A 492 -0.74 5.75 0.51
C GLY A 492 -0.30 6.89 1.46
N LEU A 493 0.44 6.49 2.49
CA LEU A 493 1.08 7.33 3.50
C LEU A 493 2.56 7.53 3.16
N ALA A 494 2.99 8.79 3.03
CA ALA A 494 4.39 9.15 3.01
C ALA A 494 4.85 9.48 4.44
N VAL A 495 5.78 8.71 5.00
CA VAL A 495 6.43 9.05 6.28
C VAL A 495 7.83 9.59 6.00
N ILE A 496 8.04 10.85 6.36
CA ILE A 496 9.34 11.53 6.32
C ILE A 496 9.93 11.47 7.71
N SER A 497 10.71 10.42 7.95
CA SER A 497 11.38 10.20 9.24
C SER A 497 12.81 10.72 9.21
N THR A 498 13.19 11.40 10.29
CA THR A 498 14.55 11.89 10.55
C THR A 498 15.03 11.52 11.94
N ARG A 499 16.34 11.52 12.18
CA ARG A 499 16.95 11.40 13.50
C ARG A 499 17.56 12.73 13.93
N SER A 500 17.45 13.09 15.20
CA SER A 500 17.99 14.36 15.74
C SER A 500 19.50 14.53 15.46
N GLN A 501 20.28 13.45 15.47
CA GLN A 501 21.71 13.45 15.18
C GLN A 501 22.06 13.36 13.67
N VAL A 502 21.10 13.08 12.79
CA VAL A 502 21.33 12.94 11.34
C VAL A 502 20.61 14.04 10.57
N GLY A 503 19.31 13.94 10.33
CA GLY A 503 18.49 14.90 9.60
C GLY A 503 18.08 16.12 10.43
N GLY A 504 18.07 15.99 11.76
CA GLY A 504 17.76 17.07 12.70
C GLY A 504 18.83 18.16 12.79
N VAL A 505 20.04 17.94 12.27
CA VAL A 505 21.07 18.99 12.27
C VAL A 505 20.59 20.22 11.48
N PRO A 506 20.86 21.46 11.95
CA PRO A 506 20.29 22.66 11.35
C PRO A 506 20.54 22.82 9.84
N SER A 507 21.67 22.32 9.32
CA SER A 507 21.98 22.38 7.89
C SER A 507 21.13 21.44 7.02
N ARG A 508 20.51 20.41 7.60
CA ARG A 508 19.74 19.38 6.89
C ARG A 508 18.24 19.51 7.10
N VAL A 509 17.79 20.11 8.20
CA VAL A 509 16.34 20.26 8.49
C VAL A 509 15.57 20.98 7.37
N ARG A 510 16.25 21.84 6.59
CA ARG A 510 15.67 22.53 5.43
C ARG A 510 15.03 21.57 4.41
N VAL A 511 15.55 20.34 4.30
CA VAL A 511 15.02 19.31 3.40
C VAL A 511 13.58 18.97 3.75
N VAL A 512 13.24 18.90 5.04
CA VAL A 512 11.86 18.69 5.50
C VAL A 512 10.96 19.88 5.09
N GLY A 513 11.51 21.09 5.10
CA GLY A 513 10.80 22.29 4.64
C GLY A 513 10.46 22.22 3.15
N GLU A 514 11.40 21.77 2.32
CA GLU A 514 11.21 21.55 0.88
C GLU A 514 10.12 20.50 0.61
N VAL A 515 10.09 19.42 1.40
CA VAL A 515 9.05 18.38 1.32
C VAL A 515 7.66 18.95 1.65
N ILE A 516 7.52 19.70 2.74
CA ILE A 516 6.25 20.33 3.13
C ILE A 516 5.76 21.30 2.04
N ASP A 517 6.68 22.12 1.50
CA ASP A 517 6.35 23.07 0.44
C ASP A 517 5.92 22.36 -0.84
N SER A 518 6.63 21.30 -1.22
CA SER A 518 6.28 20.46 -2.38
C SER A 518 4.90 19.81 -2.22
N ALA A 519 4.59 19.26 -1.03
CA ALA A 519 3.29 18.67 -0.73
C ALA A 519 2.15 19.69 -0.90
N ARG A 520 2.34 20.90 -0.34
CA ARG A 520 1.35 21.98 -0.44
C ARG A 520 1.17 22.49 -1.86
N ALA A 521 2.26 22.72 -2.58
CA ALA A 521 2.23 23.19 -3.96
C ALA A 521 1.55 22.17 -4.90
N THR A 522 1.78 20.88 -4.64
CA THR A 522 1.24 19.78 -5.44
C THR A 522 -0.22 19.48 -5.14
N GLY A 523 -0.68 19.76 -3.91
CA GLY A 523 -2.05 19.51 -3.46
C GLY A 523 -2.42 18.02 -3.33
N GLY A 524 -3.58 17.76 -2.72
CA GLY A 524 -4.09 16.41 -2.50
C GLY A 524 -3.37 15.62 -1.40
N TRP A 525 -2.64 16.31 -0.53
CA TRP A 525 -1.97 15.74 0.64
C TRP A 525 -2.69 16.15 1.93
N TRP A 526 -3.00 15.17 2.76
CA TRP A 526 -3.35 15.41 4.15
C TRP A 526 -2.07 15.39 5.00
N ILE A 527 -1.60 16.57 5.41
CA ILE A 527 -0.39 16.72 6.23
C ILE A 527 -0.82 16.68 7.70
N ALA A 528 -0.44 15.61 8.41
CA ALA A 528 -1.01 15.28 9.71
C ALA A 528 0.01 14.63 10.66
N SER A 529 -0.29 14.62 11.96
CA SER A 529 0.49 13.86 12.94
C SER A 529 0.19 12.36 12.85
N GLY A 530 1.04 11.53 13.44
CA GLY A 530 0.80 10.08 13.55
C GLY A 530 -0.49 9.76 14.28
N ARG A 531 -0.80 10.49 15.37
CA ARG A 531 -2.08 10.37 16.08
C ARG A 531 -3.27 10.71 15.20
N ASP A 532 -3.23 11.86 14.50
CA ASP A 532 -4.33 12.27 13.62
C ASP A 532 -4.62 11.17 12.58
N ILE A 533 -3.58 10.59 11.98
CA ILE A 533 -3.69 9.51 10.99
C ILE A 533 -4.26 8.23 11.61
N SER A 534 -3.76 7.83 12.78
CA SER A 534 -4.24 6.64 13.49
C SER A 534 -5.72 6.77 13.86
N ASP A 535 -6.12 7.91 14.43
CA ASP A 535 -7.49 8.16 14.88
C ASP A 535 -8.46 8.15 13.69
N TRP A 536 -8.07 8.75 12.56
CA TRP A 536 -8.84 8.66 11.31
C TRP A 536 -8.97 7.22 10.81
N TRP A 537 -7.88 6.45 10.84
CA TRP A 537 -7.89 5.08 10.30
C TRP A 537 -8.84 4.17 11.08
N LEU A 538 -8.86 4.29 12.41
CA LEU A 538 -9.80 3.59 13.29
C LEU A 538 -11.23 4.07 13.06
N ALA A 539 -11.46 5.38 13.00
CA ALA A 539 -12.80 5.94 12.74
C ALA A 539 -13.35 5.49 11.38
N ARG A 540 -12.54 5.50 10.32
CA ARG A 540 -12.94 5.00 9.00
C ARG A 540 -13.31 3.51 9.04
N ARG A 541 -12.53 2.69 9.75
CA ARG A 541 -12.77 1.25 9.89
C ARG A 541 -14.05 0.94 10.66
N GLU A 542 -14.34 1.69 11.71
CA GLU A 542 -15.55 1.54 12.52
C GLU A 542 -16.81 2.10 11.83
N SER A 543 -16.64 2.90 10.78
CA SER A 543 -17.75 3.46 10.01
C SER A 543 -18.41 2.40 9.13
N GLY A 544 -19.74 2.48 9.03
CA GLY A 544 -20.54 1.61 8.18
C GLY A 544 -20.87 2.28 6.85
N VAL A 545 -20.82 1.53 5.75
CA VAL A 545 -21.43 1.93 4.47
C VAL A 545 -22.37 0.83 4.02
N GLN A 546 -23.61 1.18 3.75
CA GLN A 546 -24.62 0.28 3.19
C GLN A 546 -25.12 0.83 1.87
N MET A 547 -25.39 -0.04 0.91
CA MET A 547 -25.89 0.36 -0.41
C MET A 547 -27.05 -0.54 -0.82
N ARG A 548 -28.11 0.06 -1.38
CA ARG A 548 -29.29 -0.61 -1.91
C ARG A 548 -29.64 -0.07 -3.29
N GLY A 549 -30.07 -0.94 -4.19
CA GLY A 549 -30.63 -0.51 -5.47
C GLY A 549 -32.02 0.12 -5.31
N THR A 550 -32.34 1.09 -6.14
CA THR A 550 -33.66 1.74 -6.18
C THR A 550 -34.48 1.28 -7.38
N VAL A 551 -35.81 1.45 -7.30
CA VAL A 551 -36.72 1.24 -8.43
C VAL A 551 -36.46 2.34 -9.46
N GLY A 552 -35.76 2.01 -10.56
CA GLY A 552 -35.33 2.97 -11.58
C GLY A 552 -33.82 2.96 -11.88
N GLY A 553 -33.05 2.09 -11.22
CA GLY A 553 -31.61 1.91 -11.50
C GLY A 553 -30.70 2.91 -10.79
N GLY A 554 -31.22 3.70 -9.85
CA GLY A 554 -30.45 4.48 -8.88
C GLY A 554 -29.93 3.65 -7.71
N VAL A 555 -29.15 4.25 -6.82
CA VAL A 555 -28.72 3.65 -5.55
C VAL A 555 -29.06 4.55 -4.37
N GLU A 556 -29.45 3.93 -3.25
CA GLU A 556 -29.53 4.53 -1.94
C GLU A 556 -28.32 4.07 -1.13
N ILE A 557 -27.64 5.01 -0.46
CA ILE A 557 -26.43 4.75 0.30
C ILE A 557 -26.59 5.36 1.68
N THR A 558 -26.35 4.55 2.71
CA THR A 558 -26.31 5.00 4.10
C THR A 558 -24.88 4.91 4.62
N VAL A 559 -24.38 6.00 5.17
CA VAL A 559 -23.10 6.07 5.87
C VAL A 559 -23.36 6.28 7.35
N THR A 560 -22.83 5.40 8.18
CA THR A 560 -22.97 5.44 9.64
C THR A 560 -21.62 5.77 10.27
N ALA A 561 -21.57 6.80 11.11
CA ALA A 561 -20.37 7.16 11.86
C ALA A 561 -20.08 6.16 12.99
N PRO A 562 -18.83 6.10 13.48
CA PRO A 562 -18.47 5.26 14.62
C PRO A 562 -19.29 5.62 15.87
N MET A 563 -19.51 4.65 16.75
CA MET A 563 -20.31 4.87 17.97
C MET A 563 -19.64 5.80 18.99
N ASN A 564 -18.30 5.91 18.95
CA ASN A 564 -17.52 6.62 19.96
C ASN A 564 -16.73 7.80 19.42
N SER A 565 -16.82 8.11 18.13
CA SER A 565 -16.08 9.20 17.50
C SER A 565 -16.86 9.81 16.34
N ALA A 566 -16.63 11.10 16.09
CA ALA A 566 -17.20 11.77 14.93
C ALA A 566 -16.44 11.36 13.66
N LEU A 567 -17.15 11.24 12.55
CA LEU A 567 -16.57 11.06 11.22
C LEU A 567 -16.55 12.42 10.52
N ALA A 568 -15.41 13.10 10.54
CA ALA A 568 -15.24 14.44 9.98
C ALA A 568 -14.39 14.44 8.71
N GLY A 569 -14.84 15.19 7.70
CA GLY A 569 -14.13 15.34 6.43
C GLY A 569 -14.05 14.05 5.62
N ALA A 570 -14.96 13.10 5.83
CA ALA A 570 -15.00 11.87 5.06
C ALA A 570 -15.48 12.12 3.63
N TRP A 571 -15.12 11.22 2.73
CA TRP A 571 -15.58 11.25 1.34
C TRP A 571 -16.05 9.87 0.96
N LEU A 572 -17.22 9.81 0.35
CA LEU A 572 -17.82 8.60 -0.18
C LEU A 572 -17.45 8.51 -1.66
N GLU A 573 -16.69 7.49 -2.04
CA GLU A 573 -16.43 7.14 -3.44
C GLU A 573 -17.48 6.13 -3.90
N ILE A 574 -18.11 6.40 -5.05
CA ILE A 574 -19.19 5.60 -5.60
C ILE A 574 -18.84 5.27 -7.05
N ILE A 575 -18.66 3.98 -7.32
CA ILE A 575 -18.49 3.44 -8.68
C ILE A 575 -19.86 3.10 -9.22
N LEU A 576 -20.25 3.73 -10.33
CA LEU A 576 -21.60 3.67 -10.90
C LEU A 576 -21.59 3.06 -12.31
N PRO A 577 -22.71 2.49 -12.79
CA PRO A 577 -22.88 2.08 -14.18
C PRO A 577 -22.78 3.28 -15.15
N GLY A 578 -22.12 3.11 -16.29
CA GLY A 578 -22.01 4.16 -17.31
C GLY A 578 -21.15 5.36 -16.89
N LEU A 579 -21.32 6.49 -17.60
CA LEU A 579 -20.54 7.72 -17.39
C LEU A 579 -21.02 8.50 -16.15
N PRO A 580 -20.11 9.08 -15.34
CA PRO A 580 -20.43 9.85 -14.14
C PRO A 580 -21.43 10.98 -14.33
N GLN A 581 -21.36 11.68 -15.47
CA GLN A 581 -22.19 12.85 -15.81
C GLN A 581 -23.69 12.56 -15.84
N ASN A 582 -24.08 11.28 -15.96
CA ASN A 582 -25.48 10.89 -16.01
C ASN A 582 -26.08 10.66 -14.61
N TRP A 583 -25.39 11.03 -13.53
CA TRP A 583 -25.79 10.70 -12.17
C TRP A 583 -25.94 11.96 -11.32
N LEU A 584 -27.10 12.08 -10.67
CA LEU A 584 -27.41 13.19 -9.78
C LEU A 584 -27.53 12.68 -8.34
N PRO A 585 -26.54 12.95 -7.48
CA PRO A 585 -26.63 12.65 -6.07
C PRO A 585 -27.51 13.68 -5.35
N THR A 586 -28.31 13.18 -4.40
CA THR A 586 -29.20 13.97 -3.57
C THR A 586 -29.09 13.55 -2.10
N ALA A 587 -29.32 14.48 -1.19
CA ALA A 587 -29.52 14.22 0.24
C ALA A 587 -30.83 14.89 0.67
N ASN A 588 -31.70 14.14 1.36
CA ASN A 588 -33.04 14.61 1.72
C ASN A 588 -33.85 15.16 0.52
N GLY A 589 -33.67 14.54 -0.66
CA GLY A 589 -34.33 14.93 -1.90
C GLY A 589 -33.80 16.21 -2.56
N GLN A 590 -32.74 16.82 -2.04
CA GLN A 590 -32.10 18.00 -2.63
C GLN A 590 -30.77 17.61 -3.30
N PRO A 591 -30.45 18.13 -4.50
CA PRO A 591 -29.14 17.96 -5.12
C PRO A 591 -28.02 18.44 -4.19
N ILE A 592 -26.91 17.71 -4.17
CA ILE A 592 -25.74 18.05 -3.36
C ILE A 592 -24.50 18.23 -4.23
N GLN A 593 -23.48 18.87 -3.67
CA GLN A 593 -22.18 18.96 -4.32
C GLN A 593 -21.54 17.57 -4.41
N TYR A 594 -20.99 17.27 -5.58
CA TYR A 594 -20.20 16.07 -5.82
C TYR A 594 -19.09 16.36 -6.83
N PHE A 595 -18.19 15.39 -6.97
CA PHE A 595 -17.07 15.47 -7.88
C PHE A 595 -17.04 14.22 -8.75
N GLU A 596 -16.87 14.39 -10.05
CA GLU A 596 -16.70 13.26 -10.97
C GLU A 596 -15.28 12.68 -10.83
N SER A 597 -15.17 11.37 -10.95
CA SER A 597 -13.91 10.64 -11.14
C SER A 597 -13.97 9.87 -12.46
N ASP A 598 -12.86 9.27 -12.88
CA ASP A 598 -12.81 8.45 -14.09
C ASP A 598 -13.79 7.25 -14.06
N TRP A 599 -14.25 6.86 -12.86
CA TRP A 599 -15.01 5.63 -12.63
C TRP A 599 -16.39 5.85 -11.98
N GLY A 600 -16.71 7.07 -11.56
CA GLY A 600 -17.94 7.35 -10.85
C GLY A 600 -17.96 8.75 -10.22
N ILE A 601 -18.50 8.87 -9.01
CA ILE A 601 -18.64 10.15 -8.31
C ILE A 601 -18.09 10.06 -6.88
N ARG A 602 -17.74 11.22 -6.32
CA ARG A 602 -17.31 11.38 -4.94
C ARG A 602 -18.17 12.42 -4.24
N ILE A 603 -18.71 12.06 -3.08
CA ILE A 603 -19.58 12.90 -2.26
C ILE A 603 -18.86 13.28 -0.97
N PRO A 604 -18.70 14.57 -0.65
CA PRO A 604 -18.14 15.00 0.63
C PRO A 604 -19.13 14.76 1.77
N ILE A 605 -18.62 14.26 2.89
CA ILE A 605 -19.32 14.12 4.16
C ILE A 605 -18.62 15.04 5.16
N GLU A 606 -19.16 16.24 5.35
CA GLU A 606 -18.50 17.28 6.15
C GLU A 606 -18.27 16.82 7.59
N GLN A 607 -19.33 16.36 8.26
CA GLN A 607 -19.27 15.84 9.60
C GLN A 607 -20.49 14.97 9.92
N LEU A 608 -20.24 13.85 10.58
CA LEU A 608 -21.24 13.07 11.30
C LEU A 608 -20.78 12.93 12.75
N LEU A 609 -21.67 13.21 13.70
CA LEU A 609 -21.40 12.96 15.11
C LEU A 609 -21.41 11.45 15.38
N ALA A 610 -20.95 11.07 16.57
CA ALA A 610 -20.85 9.67 16.96
C ALA A 610 -22.22 8.96 16.87
N GLY A 611 -22.27 7.86 16.12
CA GLY A 611 -23.48 7.07 15.85
C GLY A 611 -24.49 7.71 14.90
N GLU A 612 -24.21 8.89 14.33
CA GLU A 612 -25.11 9.50 13.33
C GLU A 612 -25.03 8.79 11.98
N GLU A 613 -26.09 8.95 11.18
CA GLU A 613 -26.20 8.43 9.84
C GLU A 613 -26.48 9.54 8.83
N ALA A 614 -25.90 9.42 7.64
CA ALA A 614 -26.28 10.18 6.46
C ALA A 614 -26.77 9.25 5.36
N ALA A 615 -27.87 9.63 4.73
CA ALA A 615 -28.45 8.93 3.60
C ALA A 615 -28.32 9.76 2.32
N PHE A 616 -27.87 9.11 1.25
CA PHE A 616 -27.70 9.67 -0.08
C PHE A 616 -28.49 8.84 -1.09
N VAL A 617 -29.13 9.51 -2.04
CA VAL A 617 -29.77 8.85 -3.18
C VAL A 617 -29.12 9.35 -4.45
N VAL A 618 -28.57 8.43 -5.24
CA VAL A 618 -27.93 8.74 -6.52
C VAL A 618 -28.81 8.19 -7.63
N LEU A 619 -29.44 9.09 -8.37
CA LEU A 619 -30.36 8.75 -9.46
C LEU A 619 -29.65 8.94 -10.80
N ARG A 620 -29.96 8.06 -11.75
CA ARG A 620 -29.57 8.28 -13.14
C ARG A 620 -30.47 9.39 -13.69
N GLU A 621 -29.89 10.46 -14.23
CA GLU A 621 -30.67 11.44 -14.97
C GLU A 621 -31.42 10.70 -16.08
N ALA A 622 -32.75 10.86 -16.11
CA ALA A 622 -33.52 10.40 -17.24
C ALA A 622 -32.91 11.07 -18.46
N SER A 623 -32.27 10.29 -19.32
CA SER A 623 -31.70 10.79 -20.56
C SER A 623 -32.78 11.65 -21.19
N GLN A 624 -32.57 12.98 -21.21
CA GLN A 624 -33.44 13.87 -21.94
C GLN A 624 -33.29 13.40 -23.37
N THR A 625 -34.19 12.51 -23.80
CA THR A 625 -34.35 12.17 -25.20
C THR A 625 -34.68 13.50 -25.81
N SER A 626 -33.67 14.12 -26.43
CA SER A 626 -33.81 15.31 -27.24
C SER A 626 -34.90 14.97 -28.25
N GLY A 627 -36.12 15.42 -27.98
CA GLY A 627 -37.22 15.39 -28.92
C GLY A 627 -36.83 16.31 -30.06
N GLY A 628 -36.16 15.73 -31.05
CA GLY A 628 -35.93 16.29 -32.37
C GLY A 628 -36.94 15.71 -33.34
#